data_AF-A0A2S8VJ54-F1
#
_entry.id   AF-A0A2S8VJ54-F1
#
_cell.length_a   1.000
_cell.length_b   1.000
_cell.length_c   1.000
_cell.angle_alpha   90.00
_cell.angle_beta   90.00
_cell.angle_gamma   90.00
#
_symmetry.space_group_name_H-M   'P 1'
#
loop_
_entity.id
_entity.type
_entity.pdbx_description
1 polymer ?
#
loop_
_entity_poly.entity_id
_entity_poly.type
_entity_poly.pdbx_seq_one_letter_code
_entity_poly.pdbx_strand_id
1 'polypeptide(L)'
;MKTLATALMLSMSVLAAGAQAAEADQGPTRAQVQAELQQAKVSGQYTFGEEGYPAAIAQTSSLTSQQVQAELAQAKTAGEVTFGNLDYPPTAAAETATSLTRAQVQSQLAQAKAEGLVTFGNMDYPPMGS
;
A
#
# COMPACT_ATOMS: atom_id res chain seq x y z
N MET A 1 -48.50 20.43 -17.12
CA MET A 1 -47.67 21.58 -17.53
C MET A 1 -46.96 22.16 -16.31
N LYS A 2 -45.67 22.50 -16.45
CA LYS A 2 -44.80 23.29 -15.54
C LYS A 2 -43.93 22.51 -14.55
N THR A 3 -42.96 21.76 -15.08
CA THR A 3 -41.65 21.53 -14.41
C THR A 3 -40.54 21.53 -15.47
N LEU A 4 -40.43 22.64 -16.20
CA LEU A 4 -39.35 22.90 -17.16
C LEU A 4 -38.58 24.15 -16.71
N ALA A 5 -37.94 24.10 -15.54
CA ALA A 5 -37.23 25.26 -14.98
C ALA A 5 -35.95 24.91 -14.20
N THR A 6 -35.32 23.75 -14.44
CA THR A 6 -34.06 23.37 -13.77
C THR A 6 -32.93 23.05 -14.76
N ALA A 7 -33.10 23.34 -16.05
CA ALA A 7 -32.13 23.03 -17.11
C ALA A 7 -31.23 24.21 -17.54
N LEU A 8 -31.03 25.24 -16.71
CA LEU A 8 -30.32 26.47 -17.09
C LEU A 8 -29.14 26.84 -16.17
N MET A 9 -28.48 25.87 -15.54
CA MET A 9 -27.23 26.11 -14.78
C MET A 9 -26.17 25.06 -15.13
N LEU A 10 -26.03 24.75 -16.43
CA LEU A 10 -24.98 23.86 -16.94
C LEU A 10 -24.48 24.36 -18.31
N SER A 11 -24.01 25.60 -18.38
CA SER A 11 -23.43 26.14 -19.62
C SER A 11 -22.50 27.32 -19.34
N MET A 12 -21.24 27.07 -18.99
CA MET A 12 -20.09 27.89 -19.41
C MET A 12 -18.76 27.24 -18.95
N SER A 13 -18.35 26.13 -19.57
CA SER A 13 -16.96 25.64 -19.43
C SER A 13 -16.44 24.86 -20.64
N VAL A 14 -17.03 25.07 -21.83
CA VAL A 14 -16.47 24.52 -23.08
C VAL A 14 -16.38 25.62 -24.14
N LEU A 15 -15.27 26.37 -24.10
CA LEU A 15 -14.56 27.01 -25.21
C LEU A 15 -13.09 27.02 -24.75
N ALA A 16 -12.09 26.41 -25.36
CA ALA A 16 -11.91 25.98 -26.73
C ALA A 16 -10.94 24.78 -26.76
N ALA A 17 -11.43 23.62 -27.18
CA ALA A 17 -10.60 22.54 -27.69
C ALA A 17 -10.72 22.58 -29.21
N GLY A 18 -9.80 23.27 -29.90
CA GLY A 18 -9.81 23.30 -31.37
C GLY A 18 -9.24 24.55 -32.02
N ALA A 19 -8.03 24.97 -31.63
CA ALA A 19 -7.08 25.72 -32.46
C ALA A 19 -5.95 26.18 -31.55
N GLN A 20 -4.79 25.51 -31.58
CA GLN A 20 -3.47 26.04 -31.20
C GLN A 20 -2.45 24.90 -31.28
N ALA A 21 -2.20 24.43 -32.51
CA ALA A 21 -1.06 23.55 -32.82
C ALA A 21 0.23 24.36 -33.12
N ALA A 22 0.23 25.67 -32.87
CA ALA A 22 1.37 26.58 -33.10
C ALA A 22 2.06 27.06 -31.81
N GLU A 23 1.57 26.65 -30.63
CA GLU A 23 2.06 27.12 -29.33
C GLU A 23 2.82 26.04 -28.53
N ALA A 24 3.12 24.89 -29.14
CA ALA A 24 3.76 23.78 -28.45
C ALA A 24 5.21 24.05 -28.00
N ASP A 25 5.79 25.21 -28.35
CA ASP A 25 7.15 25.62 -27.99
C ASP A 25 7.23 27.02 -27.37
N GLN A 26 6.09 27.64 -27.01
CA GLN A 26 6.09 28.89 -26.26
C GLN A 26 6.10 28.54 -24.77
N GLY A 27 7.29 28.59 -24.17
CA GLY A 27 7.45 28.46 -22.72
C GLY A 27 6.56 29.43 -21.93
N PRO A 28 6.41 29.24 -20.61
CA PRO A 28 5.45 30.01 -19.83
C PRO A 28 5.70 31.51 -19.96
N THR A 29 4.62 32.25 -20.21
CA THR A 29 4.65 33.71 -20.27
C THR A 29 5.07 34.27 -18.91
N ARG A 30 5.66 35.47 -18.91
CA ARG A 30 6.05 36.16 -17.67
C ARG A 30 4.87 36.28 -16.68
N ALA A 31 3.67 36.50 -17.17
CA ALA A 31 2.46 36.57 -16.34
C ALA A 31 2.14 35.23 -15.68
N GLN A 32 2.26 34.12 -16.42
CA GLN A 32 2.06 32.76 -15.88
C GLN A 32 3.10 32.43 -14.82
N VAL A 33 4.39 32.71 -15.08
CA VAL A 33 5.46 32.47 -14.10
C VAL A 33 5.25 33.28 -12.81
N GLN A 34 4.77 34.52 -12.91
CA GLN A 34 4.47 35.32 -11.72
C GLN A 34 3.29 34.76 -10.92
N ALA A 35 2.24 34.29 -11.60
CA ALA A 35 1.11 33.65 -10.96
C ALA A 35 1.52 32.35 -10.24
N GLU A 36 2.31 31.50 -10.91
CA GLU A 36 2.85 30.26 -10.33
C GLU A 36 3.77 30.54 -9.14
N LEU A 37 4.65 31.54 -9.24
CA LEU A 37 5.52 31.92 -8.12
C LEU A 37 4.71 32.43 -6.92
N GLN A 38 3.66 33.22 -7.16
CA GLN A 38 2.77 33.67 -6.10
C GLN A 38 2.03 32.49 -5.46
N GLN A 39 1.56 31.53 -6.26
CA GLN A 39 0.92 30.32 -5.77
C GLN A 39 1.90 29.47 -4.95
N ALA A 40 3.14 29.29 -5.39
CA ALA A 40 4.18 28.54 -4.68
C ALA A 40 4.56 29.17 -3.34
N LYS A 41 4.56 30.50 -3.26
CA LYS A 41 4.73 31.24 -2.00
C LYS A 41 3.57 31.00 -1.04
N VAL A 42 2.34 31.04 -1.53
CA VAL A 42 1.13 30.82 -0.71
C VAL A 42 1.02 29.38 -0.23
N SER A 43 1.39 28.40 -1.06
CA SER A 43 1.36 26.98 -0.71
C SER A 43 2.55 26.52 0.12
N GLY A 44 3.49 27.41 0.44
CA GLY A 44 4.70 27.08 1.21
C GLY A 44 5.73 26.24 0.45
N GLN A 45 5.53 26.04 -0.86
CA GLN A 45 6.48 25.32 -1.73
C GLN A 45 7.71 26.18 -2.08
N TYR A 46 7.63 27.50 -1.86
CA TYR A 46 8.74 28.43 -2.05
C TYR A 46 8.96 29.27 -0.80
N THR A 47 10.17 29.19 -0.24
CA THR A 47 10.61 29.91 0.97
C THR A 47 11.72 30.90 0.61
N PHE A 48 11.88 31.96 1.40
CA PHE A 48 12.94 32.97 1.22
C PHE A 48 13.97 32.88 2.34
N GLY A 49 15.26 33.03 2.00
CA GLY A 49 16.36 33.02 2.96
C GLY A 49 16.90 31.61 3.26
N GLU A 50 18.02 31.55 3.98
CA GLU A 50 18.74 30.31 4.30
C GLU A 50 18.02 29.46 5.35
N GLU A 51 17.24 30.07 6.24
CA GLU A 51 16.55 29.36 7.33
C GLU A 51 15.32 28.56 6.88
N GLY A 52 14.77 28.89 5.71
CA GLY A 52 13.59 28.24 5.15
C GLY A 52 13.90 27.15 4.12
N TYR A 53 15.18 26.83 3.88
CA TYR A 53 15.58 25.84 2.90
C TYR A 53 16.05 24.54 3.57
N PRO A 54 15.58 23.36 3.10
CA PRO A 54 14.62 23.16 2.02
C PRO A 54 13.18 23.53 2.43
N ALA A 55 12.32 23.79 1.44
CA ALA A 55 10.88 23.92 1.68
C ALA A 55 10.35 22.65 2.37
N ALA A 56 9.40 22.80 3.30
CA ALA A 56 8.83 21.67 4.02
C ALA A 56 8.16 20.69 3.05
N ILE A 57 8.55 19.41 3.11
CA ILE A 57 7.91 18.36 2.32
C ILE A 57 6.56 18.06 2.97
N ALA A 58 5.47 18.27 2.24
CA ALA A 58 4.14 17.94 2.73
C ALA A 58 4.00 16.43 2.93
N GLN A 59 3.58 16.02 4.12
CA GLN A 59 3.20 14.63 4.39
C GLN A 59 1.93 14.32 3.59
N THR A 60 2.02 13.41 2.62
CA THR A 60 0.88 13.01 1.78
C THR A 60 0.04 11.89 2.39
N SER A 61 0.60 11.16 3.36
CA SER A 61 -0.12 10.11 4.08
C SER A 61 -0.98 10.71 5.20
N SER A 62 -2.24 10.30 5.25
CA SER A 62 -3.14 10.55 6.37
C SER A 62 -2.97 9.54 7.51
N LEU A 63 -2.18 8.48 7.30
CA LEU A 63 -1.97 7.44 8.31
C LEU A 63 -0.90 7.85 9.32
N THR A 64 -1.24 7.67 10.59
CA THR A 64 -0.28 7.72 11.69
C THR A 64 0.67 6.53 11.64
N SER A 65 1.87 6.68 12.19
CA SER A 65 2.83 5.57 12.32
C SER A 65 2.26 4.38 13.08
N GLN A 66 1.33 4.62 14.01
CA GLN A 66 0.63 3.56 14.75
C GLN A 66 -0.33 2.78 13.83
N GLN A 67 -1.10 3.46 12.98
CA GLN A 67 -1.99 2.80 12.01
C GLN A 67 -1.21 1.95 11.01
N VAL A 68 -0.11 2.48 10.48
CA VAL A 68 0.76 1.74 9.56
C VAL A 68 1.32 0.47 10.23
N GLN A 69 1.73 0.56 11.50
CA GLN A 69 2.22 -0.60 12.24
C GLN A 69 1.12 -1.65 12.48
N ALA A 70 -0.11 -1.21 12.78
CA ALA A 70 -1.25 -2.10 12.97
C ALA A 70 -1.61 -2.84 11.67
N GLU A 71 -1.66 -2.12 10.54
CA GLU A 71 -1.95 -2.69 9.22
C GLU A 71 -0.86 -3.68 8.79
N LEU A 72 0.41 -3.33 8.99
CA LEU A 72 1.53 -4.23 8.71
C LEU A 72 1.47 -5.50 9.58
N ALA A 73 1.11 -5.37 10.86
CA ALA A 73 0.95 -6.53 11.74
C ALA A 73 -0.19 -7.44 11.25
N GLN A 74 -1.32 -6.85 10.87
CA GLN A 74 -2.45 -7.59 10.30
C GLN A 74 -2.05 -8.33 9.02
N ALA A 75 -1.42 -7.65 8.06
CA ALA A 75 -1.00 -8.24 6.80
C ALA A 75 0.00 -9.40 7.00
N LYS A 76 0.92 -9.27 7.98
CA LYS A 76 1.81 -10.37 8.39
C LYS A 76 1.05 -11.56 8.95
N THR A 77 0.03 -11.33 9.79
CA THR A 77 -0.79 -12.44 10.32
C THR A 77 -1.65 -13.11 9.25
N ALA A 78 -2.09 -12.36 8.25
CA ALA A 78 -2.84 -12.88 7.11
C ALA A 78 -1.96 -13.64 6.10
N GLY A 79 -0.63 -13.53 6.21
CA GLY A 79 0.31 -14.10 5.24
C GLY A 79 0.41 -13.29 3.95
N GLU A 80 -0.08 -12.05 3.93
CA GLU A 80 -0.05 -11.16 2.76
C GLU A 80 1.32 -10.49 2.54
N VAL A 81 2.25 -10.64 3.49
CA VAL A 81 3.59 -10.06 3.42
C VAL A 81 4.63 -11.17 3.56
N THR A 82 5.50 -11.30 2.56
CA THR A 82 6.64 -12.21 2.59
C THR A 82 7.89 -11.49 3.06
N PHE A 83 8.88 -12.24 3.56
CA PHE A 83 10.17 -11.69 3.99
C PHE A 83 11.32 -12.47 3.34
N GLY A 84 12.34 -11.77 2.88
CA GLY A 84 13.52 -12.39 2.26
C GLY A 84 13.22 -13.02 0.90
N ASN A 85 13.73 -14.25 0.67
CA ASN A 85 13.61 -14.98 -0.61
C ASN A 85 12.36 -15.89 -0.68
N LEU A 86 11.33 -15.62 0.11
CA LEU A 86 10.06 -16.35 0.05
C LEU A 86 9.33 -16.03 -1.26
N ASP A 87 8.57 -17.00 -1.78
CA ASP A 87 7.85 -16.91 -3.06
C ASP A 87 6.97 -15.66 -3.14
N TYR A 88 6.99 -15.01 -4.32
CA TYR A 88 6.10 -13.90 -4.67
C TYR A 88 5.18 -14.34 -5.82
N PRO A 89 3.85 -14.15 -5.71
CA PRO A 89 3.14 -13.45 -4.63
C PRO A 89 3.04 -14.25 -3.32
N PRO A 90 2.82 -13.58 -2.16
CA PRO A 90 2.55 -14.25 -0.90
C PRO A 90 1.39 -15.26 -1.05
N THR A 91 1.58 -16.49 -0.58
CA THR A 91 0.48 -17.43 -0.38
C THR A 91 -0.24 -17.09 0.93
N ALA A 92 -1.55 -16.84 0.86
CA ALA A 92 -2.32 -16.46 2.03
C ALA A 92 -2.27 -17.58 3.09
N ALA A 93 -2.24 -17.22 4.37
CA ALA A 93 -2.11 -18.20 5.46
C ALA A 93 -3.24 -19.25 5.45
N ALA A 94 -4.42 -18.91 4.92
CA ALA A 94 -5.54 -19.83 4.73
C ALA A 94 -5.25 -20.98 3.76
N GLU A 95 -4.37 -20.79 2.77
CA GLU A 95 -4.04 -21.82 1.78
C GLU A 95 -3.07 -22.88 2.33
N THR A 96 -2.28 -22.53 3.36
CA THR A 96 -1.36 -23.45 4.05
C THR A 96 -1.89 -23.91 5.41
N ALA A 97 -3.06 -23.41 5.83
CA ALA A 97 -3.62 -23.71 7.14
C ALA A 97 -4.02 -25.19 7.21
N THR A 98 -3.29 -25.98 8.00
CA THR A 98 -3.78 -27.29 8.44
C THR A 98 -5.00 -27.05 9.33
N SER A 99 -6.06 -27.86 9.17
CA SER A 99 -7.24 -27.81 10.06
C SER A 99 -6.95 -28.19 11.51
N LEU A 100 -5.72 -28.62 11.82
CA LEU A 100 -5.28 -29.01 13.14
C LEU A 100 -4.84 -27.81 13.97
N THR A 101 -5.43 -27.69 15.15
CA THR A 101 -4.94 -26.80 16.21
C THR A 101 -3.56 -27.27 16.70
N ARG A 102 -2.77 -26.35 17.24
CA ARG A 102 -1.48 -26.68 17.87
C ARG A 102 -1.61 -27.78 18.92
N ALA A 103 -2.71 -27.80 19.69
CA ALA A 103 -2.98 -28.84 20.69
C ALA A 103 -3.21 -30.21 20.04
N GLN A 104 -3.95 -30.28 18.93
CA GLN A 104 -4.14 -31.51 18.18
C GLN A 104 -2.84 -32.03 17.58
N VAL A 105 -2.00 -31.14 17.03
CA VAL A 105 -0.67 -31.52 16.51
C VAL A 105 0.21 -32.09 17.63
N GLN A 106 0.21 -31.48 18.82
CA GLN A 106 0.95 -32.00 19.97
C GLN A 106 0.46 -33.37 20.42
N SER A 107 -0.87 -33.57 20.46
CA SER A 107 -1.46 -34.87 20.80
C SER A 107 -1.08 -35.96 19.80
N GLN A 108 -1.17 -35.67 18.49
CA GLN A 108 -0.80 -36.62 17.44
C GLN A 108 0.70 -36.94 17.47
N LEU A 109 1.54 -35.95 17.74
CA LEU A 109 2.98 -36.16 17.89
C LEU A 109 3.29 -37.05 19.10
N ALA A 110 2.61 -36.84 20.23
CA ALA A 110 2.78 -37.68 21.42
C ALA A 110 2.34 -39.12 21.17
N GLN A 111 1.21 -39.31 20.47
CA GLN A 111 0.74 -40.63 20.06
C GLN A 111 1.73 -41.32 19.12
N ALA A 112 2.20 -40.63 18.07
CA ALA A 112 3.16 -41.18 17.12
C ALA A 112 4.50 -41.56 17.77
N LYS A 113 4.92 -40.83 18.81
CA LYS A 113 6.09 -41.20 19.63
C LYS A 113 5.83 -42.44 20.48
N ALA A 114 4.65 -42.57 21.07
CA ALA A 114 4.27 -43.75 21.85
C ALA A 114 4.15 -45.00 20.97
N GLU A 115 3.69 -44.84 19.73
CA GLU A 115 3.60 -45.89 18.71
C GLU A 115 4.94 -46.19 18.02
N GLY A 116 6.02 -45.48 18.39
CA GLY A 116 7.35 -45.68 17.81
C GLY A 116 7.49 -45.22 16.35
N LEU A 117 6.49 -44.52 15.79
CA LEU A 117 6.48 -44.00 14.42
C LEU A 117 7.42 -42.81 14.23
N VAL A 118 7.82 -42.14 15.31
CA VAL A 118 8.72 -40.98 15.31
C VAL A 118 9.91 -41.25 16.22
N THR A 119 11.10 -41.37 15.64
CA THR A 119 12.38 -41.51 16.33
C THR A 119 13.26 -40.26 16.14
N PHE A 120 14.20 -40.02 17.05
CA PHE A 120 15.18 -38.93 16.96
C PHE A 120 16.61 -39.50 17.00
N GLY A 121 17.43 -39.14 16.00
CA GLY A 121 18.84 -39.53 15.93
C GLY A 121 19.18 -40.38 14.69
N ASN A 122 20.45 -40.32 14.27
CA ASN A 122 20.93 -40.97 13.05
C ASN A 122 21.04 -42.50 13.15
N MET A 123 20.90 -43.09 14.34
CA MET A 123 21.09 -44.53 14.57
C MET A 123 19.78 -45.35 14.63
N ASP A 124 18.62 -44.68 14.68
CA ASP A 124 17.32 -45.32 14.90
C ASP A 124 16.38 -45.20 13.69
N TYR A 125 16.89 -44.81 12.52
CA TYR A 125 16.12 -44.72 11.28
C TYR A 125 16.36 -45.96 10.39
N PRO A 126 15.30 -46.58 9.82
CA PRO A 126 13.88 -46.21 9.93
C PRO A 126 13.22 -46.75 11.21
N PRO A 127 12.12 -46.13 11.68
CA PRO A 127 11.33 -46.64 12.81
C PRO A 127 10.82 -48.05 12.51
N MET A 128 11.24 -49.03 13.32
CA MET A 128 10.79 -50.42 13.21
C MET A 128 9.49 -50.56 13.99
N GLY A 129 8.36 -50.28 13.34
CA GLY A 129 7.04 -50.56 13.89
C GLY A 129 6.86 -52.07 14.10
N SER A 130 6.38 -52.43 15.30
CA SER A 130 5.87 -53.77 15.64
C SER A 130 4.35 -53.80 15.51
#